data_AF-A0A5T3LRG9-F1
#
_entry.id   AF-A0A5T3LRG9-F1
#
_cell.length_a   1.000
_cell.length_b   1.000
_cell.length_c   1.000
_cell.angle_alpha   90.00
_cell.angle_beta   90.00
_cell.angle_gamma   90.00
#
_symmetry.space_group_name_H-M   'P 1'
#
loop_
_entity.id
_entity.type
_entity.pdbx_description
1 polymer ?
#
loop_
_entity_poly.entity_id
_entity_poly.type
_entity_poly.pdbx_seq_one_letter_code
_entity_poly.pdbx_strand_id
1 'polypeptide(L)'
;MIKKPSYLKLNRLVITKAGKQLYDEKFHDGINIIRGEHSVGKSTILDMIFYVLGGELKKDDWKYPADECSNVNAEITINDRIITLTRPVDPSGAVPHIKIYEGEYDKAMKDADGWLDYGSRRSNERLSFSEMMFELFDWGQYKSDSYQNLTMHQIMRLIYLSQSSDSNRIFRKESTRSDNENTRTAIAEFLFGLDDLETHSVRQNLLKYERDYENTGTELRAYFELLGNDAS
;
A
#
# COMPACT_ATOMS: atom_id res chain seq x y z
N MET A 1 25.17 6.44 13.71
CA MET A 1 24.03 7.34 13.97
C MET A 1 22.77 6.51 13.83
N ILE A 2 22.06 6.21 14.92
CA ILE A 2 20.86 5.36 14.87
C ILE A 2 19.75 6.22 14.25
N LYS A 3 19.32 5.86 13.02
CA LYS A 3 18.21 6.54 12.35
C LYS A 3 16.96 6.37 13.21
N LYS A 4 16.29 7.48 13.59
CA LYS A 4 15.04 7.43 14.36
C LYS A 4 14.04 6.58 13.56
N PRO A 5 13.35 5.61 14.18
CA PRO A 5 12.39 4.78 13.46
C PRO A 5 11.26 5.65 12.91
N SER A 6 10.92 5.44 11.64
CA SER A 6 9.79 6.13 11.03
C SER A 6 8.50 5.71 11.70
N TYR A 7 7.56 6.63 11.86
CA TYR A 7 6.27 6.32 12.46
C TYR A 7 5.12 6.99 11.70
N LEU A 8 3.98 6.32 11.73
CA LEU A 8 2.70 6.82 11.23
C LEU A 8 1.74 6.91 12.40
N LYS A 9 1.09 8.05 12.55
CA LYS A 9 -0.03 8.25 13.48
C LYS A 9 -1.23 8.79 12.72
N LEU A 10 -2.41 8.24 12.99
CA LEU A 10 -3.67 8.85 12.60
C LEU A 10 -4.08 9.87 13.66
N ASN A 11 -4.35 11.11 13.26
CA ASN A 11 -4.79 12.20 14.16
C ASN A 11 -6.30 12.42 14.07
N ARG A 12 -6.88 12.33 12.87
CA ARG A 12 -8.31 12.55 12.65
C ARG A 12 -8.79 11.78 11.42
N LEU A 13 -9.98 11.21 11.48
CA LEU A 13 -10.67 10.63 10.32
C LEU A 13 -11.97 11.37 10.09
N VAL A 14 -12.18 11.86 8.86
CA VAL A 14 -13.41 12.55 8.47
C VAL A 14 -13.99 11.92 7.21
N ILE A 15 -15.21 11.39 7.30
CA ILE A 15 -15.93 10.77 6.20
C ILE A 15 -17.09 11.68 5.81
N THR A 16 -17.21 11.96 4.52
CA THR A 16 -18.20 12.90 3.99
C THR A 16 -19.11 12.24 2.96
N LYS A 17 -20.37 12.67 2.93
CA LYS A 17 -21.35 12.33 1.88
C LYS A 17 -22.01 13.61 1.39
N ALA A 18 -21.95 13.87 0.09
CA ALA A 18 -22.51 15.06 -0.56
C ALA A 18 -22.15 16.37 0.17
N GLY A 19 -20.89 16.51 0.58
CA GLY A 19 -20.36 17.68 1.30
C GLY A 19 -20.72 17.75 2.79
N LYS A 20 -21.52 16.84 3.33
CA LYS A 20 -21.81 16.75 4.77
C LYS A 20 -20.87 15.77 5.45
N GLN A 21 -20.37 16.12 6.63
CA GLN A 21 -19.59 15.22 7.48
C GLN A 21 -20.53 14.20 8.14
N LEU A 22 -20.37 12.93 7.79
CA LEU A 22 -21.12 11.82 8.40
C LEU A 22 -20.39 11.25 9.61
N TYR A 23 -19.06 11.33 9.60
CA TYR A 23 -18.20 10.87 10.66
C TYR A 23 -17.01 11.81 10.77
N ASP A 24 -16.64 12.15 12.00
CA ASP A 24 -15.53 13.03 12.31
C ASP A 24 -15.01 12.67 13.71
N GLU A 25 -13.86 12.00 13.75
CA GLU A 25 -13.29 11.52 15.00
C GLU A 25 -11.80 11.86 15.08
N LYS A 26 -11.37 12.30 16.26
CA LYS A 26 -9.95 12.57 16.57
C LYS A 26 -9.37 11.41 17.35
N PHE A 27 -8.17 11.01 16.99
CA PHE A 27 -7.44 9.92 17.61
C PHE A 27 -6.32 10.49 18.49
N HIS A 28 -6.19 9.95 19.69
CA HIS A 28 -5.16 10.36 20.64
C HIS A 28 -3.94 9.45 20.56
N ASP A 29 -2.86 9.82 21.25
CA ASP A 29 -1.67 8.98 21.36
C ASP A 29 -1.96 7.68 22.12
N GLY A 30 -1.27 6.61 21.73
CA GLY A 30 -1.42 5.29 22.32
C GLY A 30 -2.58 4.48 21.76
N ILE A 31 -3.24 3.71 22.64
CA ILE A 31 -4.25 2.73 22.23
C ILE A 31 -5.62 3.40 22.15
N ASN A 32 -6.19 3.43 20.94
CA ASN A 32 -7.56 3.88 20.69
C ASN A 32 -8.47 2.65 20.55
N ILE A 33 -9.60 2.63 21.26
CA ILE A 33 -10.55 1.50 21.24
C ILE A 33 -11.90 1.99 20.70
N ILE A 34 -12.26 1.56 19.49
CA ILE A 34 -13.56 1.84 18.89
C ILE A 34 -14.60 0.84 19.44
N ARG A 35 -15.59 1.35 20.19
CA ARG A 35 -16.66 0.55 20.81
C ARG A 35 -18.03 0.92 20.24
N GLY A 36 -18.98 -0.01 20.35
CA GLY A 36 -20.35 0.17 19.86
C GLY A 36 -21.07 -1.17 19.72
N GLU A 37 -22.35 -1.15 19.41
CA GLU A 37 -23.16 -2.36 19.20
C GLU A 37 -22.72 -3.13 17.95
N HIS A 38 -23.15 -4.40 17.82
CA HIS A 38 -22.89 -5.15 16.60
C HIS A 38 -23.54 -4.47 15.40
N SER A 39 -22.83 -4.48 14.27
CA SER A 39 -23.33 -3.97 12.98
C SER A 39 -23.57 -2.45 12.87
N VAL A 40 -22.98 -1.64 13.77
CA VAL A 40 -23.07 -0.16 13.70
C VAL A 40 -21.98 0.52 12.86
N GLY A 41 -21.20 -0.24 12.09
CA GLY A 41 -20.16 0.33 11.21
C GLY A 41 -18.74 0.45 11.80
N LYS A 42 -18.44 -0.22 12.93
CA LYS A 42 -17.07 -0.23 13.51
C LYS A 42 -16.02 -0.73 12.52
N SER A 43 -16.29 -1.85 11.85
CA SER A 43 -15.40 -2.41 10.85
C SER A 43 -15.28 -1.48 9.64
N THR A 44 -16.36 -0.78 9.29
CA THR A 44 -16.37 0.25 8.23
C THR A 44 -15.40 1.39 8.54
N ILE A 45 -15.34 1.88 9.78
CA ILE A 45 -14.38 2.93 10.16
C ILE A 45 -12.94 2.45 9.94
N LEU A 46 -12.63 1.21 10.33
CA LEU A 46 -11.29 0.63 10.12
C LEU A 46 -10.98 0.41 8.64
N ASP A 47 -11.94 -0.06 7.85
CA ASP A 47 -11.81 -0.22 6.40
C ASP A 47 -11.56 1.14 5.71
N MET A 48 -12.17 2.22 6.20
CA MET A 48 -11.95 3.59 5.70
C MET A 48 -10.56 4.12 6.03
N ILE A 49 -10.04 3.84 7.24
CA ILE A 49 -8.66 4.16 7.60
C ILE A 49 -7.69 3.41 6.69
N PHE A 50 -7.90 2.11 6.50
CA PHE A 50 -7.10 1.31 5.58
C PHE A 50 -7.13 1.87 4.15
N TYR A 51 -8.32 2.25 3.68
CA TYR A 51 -8.53 2.79 2.34
C TYR A 51 -7.81 4.12 2.10
N VAL A 52 -7.98 5.11 2.99
CA VAL A 52 -7.38 6.44 2.80
C VAL A 52 -5.86 6.43 2.91
N LEU A 53 -5.28 5.47 3.65
CA LEU A 53 -3.82 5.27 3.76
C LEU A 53 -3.19 4.57 2.54
N GLY A 54 -3.98 4.28 1.50
CA GLY A 54 -3.50 3.64 0.27
C GLY A 54 -3.81 2.14 0.16
N GLY A 55 -4.56 1.57 1.10
CA GLY A 55 -5.14 0.25 0.96
C GLY A 55 -6.22 0.20 -0.11
N GLU A 56 -6.41 -0.95 -0.75
CA GLU A 56 -7.46 -1.16 -1.75
C GLU A 56 -8.52 -2.10 -1.17
N LEU A 57 -9.77 -1.63 -1.16
CA LEU A 57 -10.93 -2.43 -0.79
C LEU A 57 -11.50 -3.08 -2.05
N LYS A 58 -11.84 -4.36 -1.96
CA LYS A 58 -12.50 -5.07 -3.06
C LYS A 58 -13.95 -4.63 -3.16
N LYS A 59 -14.56 -4.86 -4.32
CA LYS A 59 -16.00 -4.61 -4.56
C LYS A 59 -16.87 -5.20 -3.45
N ASP A 60 -16.61 -6.46 -3.10
CA ASP A 60 -17.40 -7.18 -2.09
C ASP A 60 -17.09 -6.75 -0.63
N ASP A 61 -16.03 -5.97 -0.40
CA ASP A 61 -15.68 -5.44 0.92
C ASP A 61 -16.43 -4.13 1.22
N TRP A 62 -16.92 -3.42 0.20
CA TRP A 62 -17.73 -2.22 0.38
C TRP A 62 -19.10 -2.59 0.96
N LYS A 63 -19.42 -2.05 2.13
CA LYS A 63 -20.67 -2.33 2.85
C LYS A 63 -21.43 -1.04 3.10
N TYR A 64 -22.74 -1.03 2.87
CA TYR A 64 -23.57 0.10 3.28
C TYR A 64 -23.32 0.50 4.75
N PRO A 65 -23.17 1.80 5.08
CA PRO A 65 -23.27 2.99 4.22
C PRO A 65 -21.94 3.49 3.62
N ALA A 66 -20.88 2.67 3.63
CA ALA A 66 -19.55 3.02 3.15
C ALA A 66 -19.51 3.39 1.67
N ASP A 67 -20.18 2.57 0.86
CA ASP A 67 -20.29 2.66 -0.60
C ASP A 67 -21.01 3.93 -1.07
N GLU A 68 -21.84 4.49 -0.19
CA GLU A 68 -22.62 5.69 -0.41
C GLU A 68 -21.89 6.99 0.01
N CYS A 69 -20.70 6.88 0.60
CA CYS A 69 -19.90 8.04 0.99
C CYS A 69 -19.24 8.68 -0.24
N SER A 70 -18.87 9.96 -0.13
CA SER A 70 -18.24 10.71 -1.22
C SER A 70 -16.73 10.75 -1.09
N ASN A 71 -16.20 11.09 0.10
CA ASN A 71 -14.75 11.15 0.34
C ASN A 71 -14.41 10.68 1.74
N VAL A 72 -13.23 10.08 1.85
CA VAL A 72 -12.55 9.78 3.12
C VAL A 72 -11.37 10.72 3.24
N ASN A 73 -11.25 11.39 4.38
CA ASN A 73 -10.14 12.28 4.70
C ASN A 73 -9.46 11.80 5.96
N ALA A 74 -8.13 11.82 5.98
CA ALA A 74 -7.35 11.50 7.17
C ALA A 74 -6.29 12.57 7.40
N GLU A 75 -6.29 13.12 8.61
CA GLU A 75 -5.13 13.86 9.11
C GLU A 75 -4.20 12.86 9.78
N ILE A 76 -2.94 12.84 9.36
CA ILE A 76 -1.91 11.92 9.84
C ILE A 76 -0.66 12.69 10.24
N THR A 77 0.12 12.10 11.13
CA THR A 77 1.50 12.52 11.41
C THR A 77 2.46 11.46 10.89
N ILE A 78 3.40 11.88 10.04
CA ILE A 78 4.53 11.06 9.59
C ILE A 78 5.80 11.78 9.97
N ASN A 79 6.67 11.15 10.76
CA ASN A 79 7.98 11.71 11.15
C ASN A 79 7.90 13.17 11.62
N ASP A 80 6.94 13.47 12.50
CA ASP A 80 6.67 14.81 13.06
C ASP A 80 6.08 15.84 12.07
N ARG A 81 5.74 15.44 10.83
CA ARG A 81 5.03 16.26 9.84
C ARG A 81 3.53 15.94 9.82
N ILE A 82 2.68 16.96 9.90
CA ILE A 82 1.22 16.82 9.79
C ILE A 82 0.81 16.91 8.33
N ILE A 83 0.05 15.91 7.88
CA ILE A 83 -0.37 15.77 6.49
C ILE A 83 -1.85 15.40 6.47
N THR A 84 -2.59 15.98 5.53
CA THR A 84 -3.97 15.60 5.26
C THR A 84 -4.07 14.85 3.95
N LEU A 85 -4.63 13.65 3.99
CA LEU A 85 -4.96 12.83 2.85
C LEU A 85 -6.45 12.97 2.54
N THR A 86 -6.81 13.02 1.26
CA THR A 86 -8.20 12.87 0.81
C THR A 86 -8.28 11.89 -0.35
N ARG A 87 -9.25 10.98 -0.25
CA ARG A 87 -9.50 9.95 -1.25
C ARG A 87 -11.00 9.86 -1.54
N PRO A 88 -11.43 10.02 -2.81
CA PRO A 88 -12.80 9.75 -3.21
C PRO A 88 -13.16 8.29 -2.97
N VAL A 89 -14.38 8.03 -2.52
CA VAL A 89 -14.91 6.68 -2.42
C VAL A 89 -15.37 6.23 -3.80
N ASP A 90 -14.80 5.13 -4.28
CA ASP A 90 -15.19 4.53 -5.55
C ASP A 90 -15.49 3.03 -5.39
N PRO A 91 -16.76 2.64 -5.20
CA PRO A 91 -17.17 1.23 -5.06
C PRO A 91 -17.07 0.45 -6.38
N SER A 92 -16.87 1.12 -7.53
CA SER A 92 -16.80 0.47 -8.84
C SER A 92 -15.53 -0.36 -9.04
N GLY A 93 -14.60 -0.30 -8.08
CA GLY A 93 -13.31 -0.99 -8.09
C GLY A 93 -12.23 -0.24 -8.86
N ALA A 94 -12.47 1.01 -9.26
CA ALA A 94 -11.39 1.87 -9.71
C ALA A 94 -10.45 2.19 -8.54
N VAL A 95 -9.20 2.51 -8.85
CA VAL A 95 -8.22 2.98 -7.87
C VAL A 95 -8.14 4.50 -8.01
N PRO A 96 -9.01 5.27 -7.33
CA PRO A 96 -9.01 6.71 -7.46
C PRO A 96 -7.71 7.26 -6.90
N HIS A 97 -7.32 8.41 -7.46
CA HIS A 97 -6.18 9.17 -6.98
C HIS A 97 -6.38 9.61 -5.53
N ILE A 98 -5.27 9.77 -4.81
CA ILE A 98 -5.23 10.26 -3.45
C ILE A 98 -4.56 11.63 -3.50
N LYS A 99 -5.20 12.63 -2.92
CA LYS A 99 -4.60 13.96 -2.79
C LYS A 99 -3.99 14.13 -1.42
N ILE A 100 -2.87 14.82 -1.38
CA ILE A 100 -2.06 15.09 -0.21
C ILE A 100 -1.96 16.60 -0.03
N TYR A 101 -2.14 17.06 1.21
CA TYR A 101 -1.96 18.43 1.63
C TYR A 101 -1.02 18.46 2.84
N GLU A 102 -0.01 19.33 2.81
CA GLU A 102 0.87 19.52 3.97
C GLU A 102 0.22 20.44 5.01
N GLY A 103 -0.35 19.83 6.05
CA GLY A 103 -0.95 20.54 7.17
C GLY A 103 -2.20 19.86 7.71
N GLU A 104 -2.80 20.53 8.69
CA GLU A 104 -4.00 20.11 9.41
C GLU A 104 -5.25 20.13 8.53
N TYR A 105 -6.20 19.24 8.82
CA TYR A 105 -7.43 19.08 8.07
C TYR A 105 -8.24 20.37 7.97
N ASP A 106 -8.37 21.13 9.08
CA ASP A 106 -9.17 22.36 9.10
C ASP A 106 -8.59 23.48 8.22
N LYS A 107 -7.27 23.44 7.94
CA LYS A 107 -6.61 24.34 6.98
C LYS A 107 -6.77 23.81 5.56
N ALA A 108 -6.54 22.52 5.38
CA ALA A 108 -6.66 21.84 4.09
C ALA A 108 -8.05 22.00 3.46
N MET A 109 -9.12 21.94 4.27
CA MET A 109 -10.50 22.13 3.79
C MET A 109 -10.84 23.58 3.40
N LYS A 110 -10.00 24.56 3.78
CA LYS A 110 -10.16 25.98 3.42
C LYS A 110 -9.27 26.40 2.26
N ASP A 111 -8.29 25.57 1.90
CA ASP A 111 -7.35 25.82 0.82
C ASP A 111 -7.74 24.98 -0.40
N ALA A 112 -7.93 25.64 -1.54
CA ALA A 112 -8.28 24.99 -2.80
C ALA A 112 -7.05 24.59 -3.62
N ASP A 113 -5.91 25.27 -3.44
CA ASP A 113 -4.77 25.21 -4.36
C ASP A 113 -3.60 24.40 -3.79
N GLY A 114 -3.50 24.25 -2.46
CA GLY A 114 -2.40 23.53 -1.80
C GLY A 114 -2.39 22.00 -1.95
N TRP A 115 -3.29 21.41 -2.73
CA TRP A 115 -3.43 19.96 -2.87
C TRP A 115 -2.58 19.38 -3.99
N LEU A 116 -1.79 18.35 -3.66
CA LEU A 116 -1.03 17.56 -4.62
C LEU A 116 -1.77 16.25 -4.92
N ASP A 117 -1.92 15.92 -6.20
CA ASP A 117 -2.73 14.78 -6.67
C ASP A 117 -1.83 13.63 -7.17
N TYR A 118 -1.99 12.44 -6.57
CA TYR A 118 -1.18 11.26 -6.82
C TYR A 118 -2.03 10.05 -7.24
N GLY A 119 -1.68 9.47 -8.40
CA GLY A 119 -2.27 8.22 -8.88
C GLY A 119 -1.56 6.96 -8.37
N SER A 120 -2.11 5.79 -8.70
CA SER A 120 -1.53 4.50 -8.35
C SER A 120 -0.27 4.15 -9.14
N ARG A 121 -0.11 4.72 -10.34
CA ARG A 121 1.04 4.52 -11.23
C ARG A 121 1.83 5.81 -11.37
N ARG A 122 3.15 5.64 -11.52
CA ARG A 122 4.06 6.73 -11.87
C ARG A 122 3.71 7.28 -13.25
N SER A 123 3.78 8.60 -13.40
CA SER A 123 3.81 9.26 -14.71
C SER A 123 5.21 9.82 -14.97
N ASN A 124 5.49 10.25 -16.20
CA ASN A 124 6.79 10.84 -16.53
C ASN A 124 7.11 12.10 -15.71
N GLU A 125 6.08 12.77 -15.17
CA GLU A 125 6.20 14.06 -14.49
C GLU A 125 5.90 14.00 -12.98
N ARG A 126 5.28 12.92 -12.48
CA ARG A 126 4.87 12.80 -11.07
C ARG A 126 5.09 11.40 -10.51
N LEU A 127 5.49 11.37 -9.24
CA LEU A 127 5.55 10.16 -8.43
C LEU A 127 4.15 9.55 -8.29
N SER A 128 4.09 8.24 -8.06
CA SER A 128 2.88 7.57 -7.58
C SER A 128 2.65 7.86 -6.10
N PHE A 129 1.44 7.58 -5.62
CA PHE A 129 1.10 7.74 -4.20
C PHE A 129 2.01 6.91 -3.29
N SER A 130 2.33 5.67 -3.70
CA SER A 130 3.20 4.80 -2.89
C SER A 130 4.60 5.36 -2.78
N GLU A 131 5.13 5.87 -3.89
CA GLU A 131 6.45 6.47 -3.92
C GLU A 131 6.53 7.72 -3.03
N MET A 132 5.54 8.60 -3.12
CA MET A 132 5.43 9.78 -2.26
C MET A 132 5.35 9.41 -0.77
N MET A 133 4.55 8.42 -0.40
CA MET A 133 4.47 7.97 1.00
C MET A 133 5.81 7.41 1.50
N PHE A 134 6.53 6.65 0.68
CA PHE A 134 7.87 6.14 1.04
C PHE A 134 8.89 7.25 1.21
N GLU A 135 8.81 8.33 0.43
CA GLU A 135 9.59 9.55 0.65
C GLU A 135 9.24 10.21 1.99
N LEU A 136 7.94 10.34 2.33
CA LEU A 136 7.49 10.90 3.60
C LEU A 136 7.99 10.08 4.81
N PHE A 137 8.05 8.76 4.67
CA PHE A 137 8.61 7.88 5.70
C PHE A 137 10.14 7.91 5.79
N ASP A 138 10.82 8.68 4.94
CA ASP A 138 12.28 8.66 4.79
C ASP A 138 12.84 7.25 4.50
N TRP A 139 12.05 6.38 3.84
CA TRP A 139 12.47 5.03 3.49
C TRP A 139 13.45 4.99 2.31
N GLY A 140 13.66 6.13 1.65
CA GLY A 140 14.69 6.32 0.63
C GLY A 140 14.28 5.70 -0.70
N GLN A 141 14.03 6.55 -1.70
CA GLN A 141 13.94 6.10 -3.08
C GLN A 141 15.30 6.19 -3.75
N TYR A 142 16.20 5.26 -3.43
CA TYR A 142 17.38 5.08 -4.27
C TYR A 142 16.99 4.18 -5.43
N LYS A 143 16.58 4.84 -6.51
CA LYS A 143 16.40 4.38 -7.89
C LYS A 143 16.97 2.97 -8.13
N SER A 144 16.15 1.97 -7.86
CA SER A 144 16.42 0.60 -8.24
C SER A 144 15.20 0.17 -9.04
N ASP A 145 15.39 -0.09 -10.33
CA ASP A 145 14.36 -0.57 -11.25
C ASP A 145 13.68 -1.87 -10.76
N SER A 146 14.21 -2.50 -9.71
CA SER A 146 13.73 -3.75 -9.13
C SER A 146 12.65 -3.59 -8.04
N TYR A 147 12.42 -2.39 -7.48
CA TYR A 147 11.38 -2.15 -6.45
C TYR A 147 10.05 -1.64 -6.99
N GLN A 148 9.87 -1.66 -8.31
CA GLN A 148 8.66 -1.21 -8.99
C GLN A 148 7.36 -1.91 -8.53
N ASN A 149 7.43 -2.92 -7.64
CA ASN A 149 6.29 -3.73 -7.22
C ASN A 149 5.82 -3.55 -5.77
N LEU A 150 6.60 -2.89 -4.89
CA LEU A 150 6.14 -2.67 -3.51
C LEU A 150 5.26 -1.42 -3.47
N THR A 151 4.02 -1.57 -3.00
CA THR A 151 3.06 -0.46 -2.92
C THR A 151 2.58 -0.26 -1.49
N MET A 152 2.04 0.92 -1.20
CA MET A 152 1.40 1.19 0.09
C MET A 152 0.29 0.20 0.39
N HIS A 153 -0.44 -0.27 -0.63
CA HIS A 153 -1.42 -1.35 -0.45
C HIS A 153 -0.78 -2.62 0.12
N GLN A 154 0.37 -3.05 -0.43
CA GLN A 154 1.07 -4.23 0.05
C GLN A 154 1.58 -4.07 1.50
N ILE A 155 2.13 -2.90 1.84
CA ILE A 155 2.52 -2.57 3.21
C ILE A 155 1.32 -2.64 4.17
N MET A 156 0.21 -2.01 3.78
CA MET A 156 -1.00 -1.95 4.60
C MET A 156 -1.62 -3.34 4.83
N ARG A 157 -1.35 -4.35 4.00
CA ARG A 157 -1.81 -5.73 4.22
C ARG A 157 -1.17 -6.38 5.45
N LEU A 158 0.01 -5.94 5.88
CA LEU A 158 0.62 -6.40 7.13
C LEU A 158 0.13 -5.57 8.33
N ILE A 159 -0.13 -4.29 8.13
CA ILE A 159 -0.51 -3.35 9.20
C ILE A 159 -1.98 -3.52 9.62
N TYR A 160 -2.87 -3.80 8.66
CA TYR A 160 -4.30 -3.91 8.90
C TYR A 160 -4.79 -5.34 8.67
N LEU A 161 -5.48 -5.90 9.68
CA LEU A 161 -6.21 -7.17 9.59
C LEU A 161 -7.70 -6.91 9.65
N SER A 162 -8.42 -7.28 8.59
CA SER A 162 -9.88 -7.17 8.55
C SER A 162 -10.55 -8.26 9.39
N GLN A 163 -11.77 -7.98 9.86
CA GLN A 163 -12.58 -8.96 10.60
C GLN A 163 -12.85 -10.26 9.82
N SER A 164 -12.82 -10.21 8.49
CA SER A 164 -13.01 -11.36 7.59
C SER A 164 -11.73 -12.16 7.33
N SER A 165 -10.58 -11.69 7.80
CA SER A 165 -9.31 -12.40 7.63
C SER A 165 -9.26 -13.62 8.56
N ASP A 166 -8.77 -14.75 8.05
CA ASP A 166 -8.62 -15.97 8.85
C ASP A 166 -7.72 -15.68 10.06
N SER A 167 -8.09 -16.20 11.24
CA SER A 167 -7.35 -15.96 12.49
C SER A 167 -5.87 -16.36 12.44
N ASN A 168 -5.51 -17.25 11.51
CA ASN A 168 -4.16 -17.80 11.36
C ASN A 168 -3.35 -17.06 10.27
N ARG A 169 -3.89 -16.01 9.65
CA ARG A 169 -3.19 -15.23 8.63
C ARG A 169 -2.59 -13.97 9.24
N ILE A 170 -1.30 -13.77 8.98
CA ILE A 170 -0.56 -12.55 9.34
C ILE A 170 -0.85 -11.41 8.37
N PHE A 171 -1.12 -11.72 7.10
CA PHE A 171 -1.45 -10.74 6.07
C PHE A 171 -2.96 -10.71 5.80
N ARG A 172 -3.50 -9.52 5.56
CA ARG A 172 -4.85 -9.35 5.01
C ARG A 172 -4.99 -10.14 3.72
N LYS A 173 -6.10 -10.87 3.61
CA LYS A 173 -6.42 -11.72 2.45
C LYS A 173 -6.55 -10.88 1.18
N GLU A 174 -5.73 -11.20 0.20
CA GLU A 174 -5.77 -10.57 -1.13
C GLU A 174 -6.17 -11.58 -2.21
N SER A 175 -6.45 -11.13 -3.43
CA SER A 175 -6.68 -12.04 -4.55
C SER A 175 -5.44 -12.94 -4.73
N THR A 176 -5.66 -14.21 -5.08
CA THR A 176 -4.58 -15.22 -5.21
C THR A 176 -3.50 -14.84 -6.21
N ARG A 177 -3.79 -13.94 -7.16
CA ARG A 177 -2.82 -13.41 -8.14
C ARG A 177 -1.83 -12.42 -7.54
N SER A 178 -2.24 -11.71 -6.48
CA SER A 178 -1.44 -10.67 -5.83
C SER A 178 -0.93 -11.10 -4.44
N ASP A 179 -1.15 -12.36 -4.06
CA ASP A 179 -0.75 -12.94 -2.77
C ASP A 179 0.19 -14.14 -2.95
N ASN A 180 1.38 -13.90 -3.51
CA ASN A 180 2.42 -14.92 -3.65
C ASN A 180 3.38 -14.90 -2.44
N GLU A 181 4.14 -15.98 -2.26
CA GLU A 181 5.10 -16.12 -1.15
C GLU A 181 6.21 -15.07 -1.21
N ASN A 182 6.79 -14.84 -2.39
CA ASN A 182 7.87 -13.88 -2.60
C ASN A 182 7.47 -12.44 -2.19
N THR A 183 6.26 -12.00 -2.55
CA THR A 183 5.72 -10.69 -2.18
C THR A 183 5.54 -10.58 -0.67
N ARG A 184 5.06 -11.64 0.00
CA ARG A 184 4.92 -11.65 1.46
C ARG A 184 6.28 -11.57 2.16
N THR A 185 7.26 -12.32 1.68
CA THR A 185 8.64 -12.27 2.17
C THR A 185 9.24 -10.89 1.97
N ALA A 186 9.09 -10.28 0.79
CA ALA A 186 9.57 -8.93 0.50
C ALA A 186 8.97 -7.86 1.42
N ILE A 187 7.65 -7.91 1.67
CA ILE A 187 6.98 -6.98 2.60
C ILE A 187 7.54 -7.13 4.01
N ALA A 188 7.72 -8.38 4.48
CA ALA A 188 8.23 -8.66 5.81
C ALA A 188 9.69 -8.23 5.96
N GLU A 189 10.56 -8.63 5.02
CA GLU A 189 11.97 -8.27 4.98
C GLU A 189 12.16 -6.75 5.00
N PHE A 190 11.36 -6.02 4.21
CA PHE A 190 11.37 -4.56 4.18
C PHE A 190 10.91 -3.94 5.50
N LEU A 191 9.74 -4.33 6.03
CA LEU A 191 9.19 -3.71 7.24
C LEU A 191 9.97 -4.05 8.51
N PHE A 192 10.60 -5.23 8.58
CA PHE A 192 11.47 -5.60 9.68
C PHE A 192 12.89 -5.05 9.53
N GLY A 193 13.20 -4.40 8.41
CA GLY A 193 14.54 -3.86 8.13
C GLY A 193 15.61 -4.96 8.08
N LEU A 194 15.21 -6.19 7.75
CA LEU A 194 16.10 -7.33 7.58
C LEU A 194 16.79 -7.30 6.21
N ASP A 195 16.17 -6.61 5.27
CA ASP A 195 16.72 -6.34 3.97
C ASP A 195 16.76 -4.82 3.75
N ASP A 196 17.92 -4.32 3.33
CA ASP A 196 17.95 -3.03 2.69
C ASP A 196 17.34 -3.18 1.29
N LEU A 197 16.94 -2.09 0.66
CA LEU A 197 16.42 -2.16 -0.69
C LEU A 197 17.50 -2.59 -1.71
N GLU A 198 18.60 -3.25 -1.34
CA GLU A 198 19.61 -3.76 -2.28
C GLU A 198 19.61 -5.30 -2.34
N THR A 199 19.51 -6.03 -1.23
CA THR A 199 19.70 -7.49 -1.24
C THR A 199 18.55 -8.24 -1.93
N HIS A 200 17.29 -7.80 -1.79
CA HIS A 200 16.15 -8.42 -2.48
C HIS A 200 16.29 -8.31 -4.02
N SER A 201 16.86 -7.21 -4.51
CA SER A 201 17.11 -7.02 -5.96
C SER A 201 18.15 -8.00 -6.49
N VAL A 202 19.22 -8.24 -5.74
CA VAL A 202 20.24 -9.24 -6.05
C VAL A 202 19.61 -10.63 -6.07
N ARG A 203 18.71 -10.92 -5.13
CA ARG A 203 18.00 -12.20 -5.05
C ARG A 203 17.06 -12.43 -6.24
N GLN A 204 16.32 -11.43 -6.68
CA GLN A 204 15.47 -11.54 -7.87
C GLN A 204 16.28 -11.72 -9.15
N ASN A 205 17.38 -10.99 -9.30
CA ASN A 205 18.29 -11.14 -10.43
C ASN A 205 18.92 -12.53 -10.45
N LEU A 206 19.34 -13.04 -9.29
CA LEU A 206 19.85 -14.41 -9.16
C LEU A 206 18.82 -15.44 -9.67
N LEU A 207 17.57 -15.37 -9.21
CA LEU A 207 16.50 -16.27 -9.66
C LEU A 207 16.24 -16.19 -11.18
N LYS A 208 16.37 -14.99 -11.75
CA LYS A 208 16.24 -14.79 -13.20
C LYS A 208 17.40 -15.43 -13.95
N TYR A 209 18.64 -15.15 -13.53
CA TYR A 209 19.84 -15.70 -14.16
C TYR A 209 19.92 -17.21 -14.04
N GLU A 210 19.47 -17.81 -12.93
CA GLU A 210 19.39 -19.26 -12.76
C GLU A 210 18.41 -19.88 -13.77
N ARG A 211 17.23 -19.28 -13.97
CA ARG A 211 16.30 -19.74 -15.02
C ARG A 211 16.87 -19.61 -16.42
N ASP A 212 17.49 -18.47 -16.72
CA ASP A 212 18.07 -18.24 -18.04
C ASP A 212 19.20 -19.24 -18.31
N TYR A 213 20.02 -19.54 -17.29
CA TYR A 213 21.06 -20.57 -17.35
C TYR A 213 20.50 -21.97 -17.59
N GLU A 214 19.44 -22.38 -16.88
CA GLU A 214 18.77 -23.67 -17.11
C GLU A 214 18.19 -23.77 -18.52
N ASN A 215 17.56 -22.70 -19.02
CA ASN A 215 16.99 -22.67 -20.36
C ASN A 215 18.08 -22.81 -21.43
N THR A 216 19.13 -21.98 -21.38
CA THR A 216 20.25 -22.06 -22.34
C THR A 216 20.98 -23.40 -22.25
N GLY A 217 21.15 -23.95 -21.06
CA GLY A 217 21.75 -25.29 -20.87
C GLY A 217 20.88 -26.40 -21.46
N THR A 218 19.55 -26.24 -21.47
CA THR A 218 18.62 -27.19 -22.09
C THR A 218 18.67 -27.06 -23.62
N GLU A 219 18.69 -25.85 -24.16
CA GLU A 219 18.84 -25.62 -25.61
C GLU A 219 20.16 -26.17 -26.16
N LEU A 220 21.29 -25.91 -25.49
CA LEU A 220 22.60 -26.42 -25.92
C LEU A 220 22.63 -27.96 -25.93
N ARG A 221 22.06 -28.61 -24.92
CA ARG A 221 21.95 -30.08 -24.89
C ARG A 221 21.13 -30.60 -26.06
N ALA A 222 20.00 -29.96 -26.37
CA ALA A 222 19.18 -30.32 -27.54
C ALA A 222 19.94 -30.14 -28.85
N TYR A 223 20.73 -29.06 -29.02
CA TYR A 223 21.58 -28.87 -30.19
C TYR A 223 22.66 -29.97 -30.32
N PHE A 224 23.31 -30.33 -29.23
CA PHE A 224 24.34 -31.38 -29.23
C PHE A 224 23.76 -32.78 -29.52
N GLU A 225 22.56 -33.10 -29.04
CA GLU A 225 21.87 -34.36 -29.38
C GLU A 225 21.46 -34.41 -30.85
N LEU A 226 21.00 -33.28 -31.41
CA LEU A 226 20.59 -33.19 -32.82
C LEU A 226 21.79 -33.33 -33.77
N LEU A 227 22.89 -32.62 -33.48
CA LEU A 227 24.12 -32.65 -34.30
C LEU A 227 24.96 -33.92 -34.06
N GLY A 228 24.88 -34.52 -32.88
CA GLY A 228 25.58 -35.77 -32.55
C GLY A 228 25.01 -37.00 -33.25
N ASN A 229 23.71 -37.00 -33.60
CA ASN A 229 23.08 -38.08 -34.35
C ASN A 229 23.36 -38.04 -35.86
N ASP A 230 23.76 -36.90 -36.42
CA ASP A 230 24.14 -36.79 -37.84
C ASP A 230 25.58 -37.27 -38.13
N ALA A 231 26.35 -37.61 -37.10
CA ALA A 231 27.72 -38.12 -37.20
C ALA A 231 27.84 -39.65 -37.00
N SER A 232 26.71 -40.38 -37.04
CA SER A 232 26.65 -41.86 -36.93
C SER A 232 26.37 -42.52 -38.28
#